data_AF-A0A535EQ64-F1
#
_entry.id   AF-A0A535EQ64-F1
#
_cell.length_a   1.000
_cell.length_b   1.000
_cell.length_c   1.000
_cell.angle_alpha   90.00
_cell.angle_beta   90.00
_cell.angle_gamma   90.00
#
_symmetry.space_group_name_H-M   'P 1'
#
loop_
_entity.id
_entity.type
_entity.pdbx_description
1 polymer ?
#
loop_
_entity_poly.entity_id
_entity_poly.type
_entity_poly.pdbx_seq_one_letter_code
_entity_poly.pdbx_strand_id
1 'polypeptide(L)'
;MAGRLPGGVHQRRPAVPDRQRPGDPDRARGPRPARPAGGLKLGLAGAAALAAVLALVPVPALAHASLIAADPTPGVVLATAPAAITLRFSEPVTAAGPGITVVAPSGRPAATGPLRVAGTTMSAPFRAAGEGTYLVRWQVIASDTHPARGQLTFSVGRASPVPAGDELAADVGDVSPAGLLLQTLGRWLHLIGMALAFGVIAFRAIVLPDAEAGPARRLDRLLGAGVALLIAAEPVALAGQAVSLGVVAGDLVVSSFGRVLSLRLGGALLLWATLSAVREAGRGRWALLGLGAALAVVDALAGHRIAGWPDAAALVLSATHEGAMAVWAGGLAAVLVAGGGARFGRLALASFAVLVVSGAALALAHLRSPADLLSTTYGAVLAVKVAAVAAAAVIAGLGARRVEAAALAGVAALAGLLVSLPPPR
;
A
#
# COMPACT_ATOMS: atom_id res chain seq x y z
N MET A 1 50.67 -15.06 -50.97
CA MET A 1 50.03 -15.25 -52.29
C MET A 1 50.64 -16.51 -52.90
N ALA A 2 50.01 -17.54 -53.42
CA ALA A 2 48.65 -18.05 -53.63
C ALA A 2 48.89 -19.58 -53.86
N GLY A 3 48.01 -20.56 -53.72
CA GLY A 3 46.57 -20.67 -53.62
C GLY A 3 46.18 -22.08 -54.13
N ARG A 4 45.34 -22.78 -53.35
CA ARG A 4 44.32 -23.79 -53.71
C ARG A 4 44.68 -25.17 -54.33
N LEU A 5 44.03 -26.16 -53.71
CA LEU A 5 43.75 -27.56 -54.12
C LEU A 5 42.80 -27.62 -55.34
N PRO A 6 42.68 -28.78 -56.04
CA PRO A 6 41.74 -29.88 -55.69
C PRO A 6 42.34 -31.28 -55.98
N GLY A 7 41.79 -32.48 -55.71
CA GLY A 7 40.51 -33.00 -55.22
C GLY A 7 40.31 -34.44 -55.79
N GLY A 8 39.64 -35.36 -55.06
CA GLY A 8 38.97 -36.57 -55.61
C GLY A 8 39.74 -37.92 -55.47
N VAL A 9 39.43 -38.81 -54.51
CA VAL A 9 38.40 -39.91 -54.45
C VAL A 9 38.87 -41.28 -54.98
N HIS A 10 38.47 -42.34 -54.24
CA HIS A 10 38.62 -43.82 -54.41
C HIS A 10 39.79 -44.43 -53.60
N GLN A 11 39.66 -45.48 -52.77
CA GLN A 11 38.82 -46.67 -52.85
C GLN A 11 38.62 -47.34 -51.47
N ARG A 12 37.50 -48.05 -51.36
CA ARG A 12 36.92 -48.73 -50.19
C ARG A 12 37.69 -50.01 -49.82
N ARG A 13 37.84 -50.31 -48.52
CA ARG A 13 38.01 -51.68 -48.00
C ARG A 13 36.78 -52.06 -47.15
N PRO A 14 36.21 -53.26 -47.30
CA PRO A 14 35.10 -53.72 -46.47
C PRO A 14 35.64 -54.31 -45.16
N ALA A 15 35.10 -53.86 -44.02
CA ALA A 15 35.30 -54.51 -42.73
C ALA A 15 34.21 -55.56 -42.51
N VAL A 16 34.65 -56.78 -42.19
CA VAL A 16 33.84 -57.96 -41.85
C VAL A 16 33.05 -57.71 -40.55
N PRO A 17 31.80 -58.18 -40.41
CA PRO A 17 31.04 -58.03 -39.18
C PRO A 17 31.56 -58.99 -38.10
N ASP A 18 31.83 -58.45 -36.92
CA ASP A 18 32.20 -59.24 -35.75
C ASP A 18 30.97 -59.96 -35.19
N ARG A 19 31.14 -61.25 -34.88
CA ARG A 19 30.07 -62.14 -34.40
C ARG A 19 29.62 -61.70 -33.01
N GLN A 20 28.32 -61.43 -32.86
CA GLN A 20 27.68 -61.18 -31.57
C GLN A 20 27.86 -62.38 -30.64
N ARG A 21 28.54 -62.18 -29.51
CA ARG A 21 28.42 -63.04 -28.33
C ARG A 21 27.11 -62.66 -27.60
N PRO A 22 26.23 -63.61 -27.27
CA PRO A 22 25.08 -63.36 -26.41
C PRO A 22 25.49 -63.42 -24.94
N GLY A 23 25.09 -62.41 -24.16
CA GLY A 23 25.08 -62.52 -22.70
C GLY A 23 25.73 -61.36 -21.96
N ASP A 24 25.07 -60.19 -21.94
CA ASP A 24 25.23 -59.22 -20.87
C ASP A 24 23.82 -58.67 -20.53
N PRO A 25 23.25 -59.01 -19.36
CA PRO A 25 21.87 -58.63 -19.02
C PRO A 25 21.72 -57.17 -18.54
N ASP A 26 22.79 -56.37 -18.49
CA ASP A 26 22.74 -55.04 -17.85
C ASP A 26 22.58 -53.82 -18.80
N ARG A 27 22.26 -54.03 -20.09
CA ARG A 27 21.97 -52.92 -21.02
C ARG A 27 20.51 -52.83 -21.45
N ALA A 28 19.63 -52.44 -20.52
CA ALA A 28 18.31 -51.92 -20.87
C ALA A 28 17.78 -50.92 -19.83
N ARG A 29 18.44 -49.77 -19.68
CA ARG A 29 17.81 -48.56 -19.11
C ARG A 29 18.18 -47.35 -19.96
N GLY A 30 17.40 -47.10 -21.01
CA GLY A 30 17.42 -45.82 -21.70
C GLY A 30 17.09 -44.66 -20.74
N PRO A 31 17.54 -43.43 -21.02
CA PRO A 31 17.22 -42.28 -20.18
C PRO A 31 15.70 -42.09 -20.13
N ARG A 32 15.12 -42.22 -18.93
CA ARG A 32 13.71 -41.90 -18.70
C ARG A 32 13.49 -40.42 -19.00
N PRO A 33 12.46 -40.02 -19.78
CA PRO A 33 12.13 -38.61 -19.95
C PRO A 33 11.79 -38.03 -18.58
N ALA A 34 12.50 -36.96 -18.19
CA ALA A 34 12.20 -36.21 -16.99
C ALA A 34 10.76 -35.71 -17.08
N ARG A 35 9.90 -36.14 -16.16
CA ARG A 35 8.54 -35.59 -16.03
C ARG A 35 8.65 -34.08 -15.81
N PRO A 36 7.92 -33.24 -16.55
CA PRO A 36 8.00 -31.80 -16.36
C PRO A 36 7.39 -31.45 -15.01
N ALA A 37 8.22 -30.97 -14.07
CA ALA A 37 7.79 -30.41 -12.78
C ALA A 37 7.04 -29.05 -12.93
N GLY A 38 6.37 -28.84 -14.06
CA GLY A 38 5.70 -27.59 -14.42
C GLY A 38 4.28 -27.45 -13.85
N GLY A 39 3.60 -28.56 -13.55
CA GLY A 39 2.21 -28.54 -13.07
C GLY A 39 2.04 -27.88 -11.70
N LEU A 40 2.95 -28.13 -10.76
CA LEU A 40 2.90 -27.54 -9.43
C LEU A 40 3.20 -26.03 -9.43
N LYS A 41 4.05 -25.58 -10.37
CA LYS A 41 4.44 -24.16 -10.52
C LYS A 41 3.33 -23.30 -11.11
N LEU A 42 2.53 -23.85 -12.04
CA LEU A 42 1.34 -23.17 -12.57
C LEU A 42 0.22 -23.10 -11.53
N GLY A 43 0.02 -24.16 -10.74
CA GLY A 43 -1.00 -24.18 -9.68
C GLY A 43 -0.75 -23.17 -8.57
N LEU A 44 0.51 -23.01 -8.12
CA LEU A 44 0.88 -22.03 -7.08
C LEU A 44 0.79 -20.58 -7.57
N ALA A 45 1.18 -20.29 -8.81
CA ALA A 45 1.03 -18.96 -9.40
C ALA A 45 -0.44 -18.58 -9.61
N GLY A 46 -1.28 -19.54 -10.02
CA GLY A 46 -2.73 -19.38 -10.12
C GLY A 46 -3.40 -19.16 -8.76
N ALA A 47 -2.97 -19.89 -7.73
CA ALA A 47 -3.48 -19.71 -6.36
C ALA A 47 -3.09 -18.35 -5.75
N ALA A 48 -1.87 -17.86 -6.00
CA ALA A 48 -1.45 -16.53 -5.55
C ALA A 48 -2.18 -15.40 -6.30
N ALA A 49 -2.41 -15.57 -7.61
CA ALA A 49 -3.20 -14.63 -8.40
C ALA A 49 -4.67 -14.63 -7.97
N LEU A 50 -5.25 -15.81 -7.71
CA LEU A 50 -6.61 -15.93 -7.20
C LEU A 50 -6.73 -15.35 -5.77
N ALA A 51 -5.75 -15.57 -4.90
CA ALA A 51 -5.71 -14.94 -3.57
C ALA A 51 -5.58 -13.42 -3.66
N ALA A 52 -4.80 -12.90 -4.61
CA ALA A 52 -4.73 -11.46 -4.88
C ALA A 52 -6.07 -10.91 -5.42
N VAL A 53 -6.76 -11.64 -6.30
CA VAL A 53 -8.10 -11.30 -6.83
C VAL A 53 -9.18 -11.39 -5.75
N LEU A 54 -9.10 -12.36 -4.85
CA LEU A 54 -10.02 -12.47 -3.72
C LEU A 54 -9.74 -11.42 -2.64
N ALA A 55 -8.48 -11.01 -2.46
CA ALA A 55 -8.13 -9.87 -1.61
C ALA A 55 -8.59 -8.53 -2.23
N LEU A 56 -8.72 -8.45 -3.55
CA LEU A 56 -9.30 -7.30 -4.25
C LEU A 56 -10.82 -7.14 -4.02
N VAL A 57 -11.48 -8.03 -3.27
CA VAL A 57 -12.86 -7.82 -2.81
C VAL A 57 -12.82 -6.82 -1.66
N PRO A 58 -13.27 -5.56 -1.86
CA PRO A 58 -13.29 -4.59 -0.78
C PRO A 58 -14.34 -5.03 0.24
N VAL A 59 -13.91 -5.49 1.41
CA VAL A 59 -14.79 -5.64 2.56
C VAL A 59 -14.72 -4.31 3.31
N PRO A 60 -15.86 -3.62 3.51
CA PRO A 60 -15.86 -2.35 4.22
C PRO A 60 -15.36 -2.59 5.64
N ALA A 61 -14.15 -2.13 5.90
CA ALA A 61 -13.58 -2.13 7.21
C ALA A 61 -13.93 -0.77 7.82
N LEU A 62 -14.97 -0.79 8.66
CA LEU A 62 -15.49 0.33 9.45
C LEU A 62 -14.65 0.49 10.72
N ALA A 63 -13.57 1.30 10.71
CA ALA A 63 -12.93 1.79 11.95
C ALA A 63 -11.83 2.86 11.75
N HIS A 64 -12.03 3.89 10.93
CA HIS A 64 -11.23 5.12 11.05
C HIS A 64 -12.06 6.21 11.72
N ALA A 65 -11.43 7.02 12.60
CA ALA A 65 -12.07 7.92 13.59
C ALA A 65 -13.52 7.56 13.95
N SER A 66 -13.70 6.58 14.83
CA SER A 66 -15.04 6.20 15.29
C SER A 66 -15.67 7.31 16.14
N LEU A 67 -16.95 7.59 15.89
CA LEU A 67 -17.76 8.44 16.75
C LEU A 67 -18.01 7.70 18.07
N ILE A 68 -17.48 8.21 19.18
CA ILE A 68 -17.57 7.58 20.51
C ILE A 68 -18.61 8.25 21.42
N ALA A 69 -19.00 9.50 21.11
CA ALA A 69 -20.10 10.17 21.79
C ALA A 69 -20.69 11.27 20.91
N ALA A 70 -21.97 11.56 21.11
CA ALA A 70 -22.66 12.68 20.48
C ALA A 70 -23.64 13.34 21.45
N ASP A 71 -23.73 14.65 21.34
CA ASP A 71 -24.75 15.49 21.97
C ASP A 71 -25.40 16.35 20.88
N PRO A 72 -26.68 16.15 20.55
CA PRO A 72 -27.61 15.20 21.16
C PRO A 72 -27.25 13.72 20.99
N THR A 73 -27.64 12.90 21.96
CA THR A 73 -27.48 11.45 21.87
C THR A 73 -28.30 10.89 20.70
N PRO A 74 -27.77 9.94 19.90
CA PRO A 74 -28.52 9.38 18.77
C PRO A 74 -29.89 8.83 19.20
N GLY A 75 -30.94 9.20 18.47
CA GLY A 75 -32.32 8.79 18.70
C GLY A 75 -33.06 9.52 19.83
N VAL A 76 -32.41 10.47 20.53
CA VAL A 76 -33.06 11.19 21.63
C VAL A 76 -34.17 12.13 21.13
N VAL A 77 -35.26 12.23 21.90
CA VAL A 77 -36.31 13.23 21.69
C VAL A 77 -36.17 14.32 22.76
N LEU A 78 -35.79 15.52 22.34
CA LEU A 78 -35.61 16.68 23.22
C LEU A 78 -36.88 17.53 23.26
N ALA A 79 -37.25 18.01 24.44
CA ALA A 79 -38.36 18.98 24.57
C ALA A 79 -38.04 20.31 23.88
N THR A 80 -36.78 20.74 23.92
CA THR A 80 -36.29 21.98 23.31
C THR A 80 -35.05 21.72 22.46
N ALA A 81 -34.87 22.49 21.39
CA ALA A 81 -33.69 22.37 20.54
C ALA A 81 -32.38 22.64 21.32
N PRO A 82 -31.31 21.86 21.10
CA PRO A 82 -30.02 22.12 21.71
C PRO A 82 -29.39 23.37 21.09
N ALA A 83 -28.50 24.05 21.84
CA ALA A 83 -27.79 25.22 21.32
C ALA A 83 -26.70 24.86 20.29
N ALA A 84 -26.20 23.62 20.33
CA ALA A 84 -25.15 23.13 19.45
C ALA A 84 -25.28 21.62 19.25
N ILE A 85 -24.64 21.13 18.19
CA ILE A 85 -24.38 19.71 17.97
C ILE A 85 -22.89 19.49 18.24
N THR A 86 -22.57 18.50 19.08
CA THR A 86 -21.21 18.16 19.49
C THR A 86 -20.96 16.68 19.25
N LEU A 87 -19.87 16.37 18.55
CA LEU A 87 -19.44 15.02 18.19
C LEU A 87 -18.05 14.76 18.76
N ARG A 88 -17.85 13.63 19.42
CA ARG A 88 -16.55 13.21 19.98
C ARG A 88 -16.08 11.93 19.31
N PHE A 89 -14.83 11.93 18.87
CA PHE A 89 -14.19 10.84 18.15
C PHE A 89 -13.15 10.11 19.01
N SER A 90 -12.76 8.91 18.59
CA SER A 90 -11.72 8.13 19.24
C SER A 90 -10.30 8.70 19.08
N GLU A 91 -10.10 9.65 18.18
CA GLU A 91 -8.80 10.29 17.93
C GLU A 91 -8.96 11.73 17.44
N PRO A 92 -7.88 12.52 17.36
CA PRO A 92 -7.96 13.88 16.84
C PRO A 92 -8.40 13.90 15.37
N VAL A 93 -9.20 14.90 15.02
CA VAL A 93 -9.78 15.03 13.66
C VAL A 93 -9.63 16.44 13.11
N THR A 94 -9.71 16.57 11.79
CA THR A 94 -10.03 17.80 11.08
C THR A 94 -11.33 17.64 10.31
N ALA A 95 -12.10 18.70 10.14
CA ALA A 95 -13.32 18.65 9.34
C ALA A 95 -12.99 18.40 7.85
N ALA A 96 -13.81 17.59 7.19
CA ALA A 96 -13.81 17.48 5.73
C ALA A 96 -15.02 18.22 5.16
N GLY A 97 -14.79 19.13 4.20
CA GLY A 97 -15.83 19.98 3.64
C GLY A 97 -16.61 20.72 4.75
N PRO A 98 -17.96 20.61 4.79
CA PRO A 98 -18.76 21.29 5.82
C PRO A 98 -18.62 20.69 7.23
N GLY A 99 -18.03 19.50 7.38
CA GLY A 99 -17.81 18.82 8.67
C GLY A 99 -19.09 18.29 9.31
N ILE A 100 -20.04 19.17 9.66
CA ILE A 100 -21.39 18.84 10.17
C ILE A 100 -22.42 19.47 9.24
N THR A 101 -23.37 18.66 8.77
CA THR A 101 -24.57 19.15 8.08
C THR A 101 -25.81 18.59 8.75
N VAL A 102 -26.89 19.37 8.77
CA VAL A 102 -28.13 18.99 9.44
C VAL A 102 -29.29 19.16 8.47
N VAL A 103 -30.11 18.13 8.34
CA VAL A 103 -31.35 18.14 7.56
C VAL A 103 -32.53 18.21 8.52
N ALA A 104 -33.40 19.20 8.32
CA ALA A 104 -34.59 19.44 9.12
C ALA A 104 -35.71 18.43 8.77
N PRO A 105 -36.74 18.30 9.62
CA PRO A 105 -37.90 17.42 9.36
C PRO A 105 -38.60 17.68 8.02
N SER A 106 -38.48 18.90 7.49
CA SER A 106 -39.00 19.28 6.17
C SER A 106 -38.20 18.74 4.98
N GLY A 107 -37.07 18.08 5.22
CA GLY A 107 -36.11 17.66 4.19
C GLY A 107 -35.14 18.75 3.73
N ARG A 108 -35.26 19.99 4.25
CA ARG A 108 -34.37 21.11 3.90
C ARG A 108 -33.18 21.21 4.86
N PRO A 109 -32.03 21.77 4.43
CA PRO A 109 -30.92 22.05 5.33
C PRO A 109 -31.34 22.94 6.52
N ALA A 110 -30.97 22.55 7.73
CA ALA A 110 -31.11 23.35 8.94
C ALA A 110 -29.87 24.24 9.14
N ALA A 111 -30.06 25.41 9.75
CA ALA A 111 -28.99 26.37 9.97
C ALA A 111 -27.99 25.86 11.02
N THR A 112 -26.71 25.84 10.66
CA THR A 112 -25.60 25.63 11.57
C THR A 112 -24.67 26.84 11.55
N GLY A 113 -24.06 27.12 12.70
CA GLY A 113 -23.05 28.18 12.84
C GLY A 113 -21.65 27.72 12.41
N PRO A 114 -20.62 28.57 12.59
CA PRO A 114 -19.25 28.23 12.25
C PRO A 114 -18.78 27.00 13.04
N LEU A 115 -18.23 26.03 12.31
CA LEU A 115 -17.69 24.80 12.86
C LEU A 115 -16.47 25.07 13.75
N ARG A 116 -16.37 24.35 14.86
CA ARG A 116 -15.19 24.34 15.73
C ARG A 116 -14.70 22.92 15.90
N VAL A 117 -13.39 22.73 15.72
CA VAL A 117 -12.73 21.44 15.93
C VAL A 117 -11.58 21.64 16.92
N ALA A 118 -11.56 20.83 17.98
CA ALA A 118 -10.53 20.87 19.01
C ALA A 118 -10.17 19.44 19.42
N GLY A 119 -9.00 18.97 18.97
CA GLY A 119 -8.55 17.61 19.22
C GLY A 119 -9.56 16.59 18.69
N THR A 120 -10.17 15.83 19.60
CA THR A 120 -11.13 14.77 19.30
C THR A 120 -12.59 15.24 19.23
N THR A 121 -12.86 16.54 19.40
CA THR A 121 -14.22 17.08 19.48
C THR A 121 -14.50 18.04 18.32
N MET A 122 -15.65 17.84 17.67
CA MET A 122 -16.17 18.71 16.61
C MET A 122 -17.55 19.22 17.03
N SER A 123 -17.78 20.53 16.92
CA SER A 123 -19.05 21.14 17.34
C SER A 123 -19.49 22.25 16.39
N ALA A 124 -20.80 22.35 16.18
CA ALA A 124 -21.41 23.44 15.41
C ALA A 124 -22.62 24.01 16.18
N PRO A 125 -22.75 25.35 16.30
CA PRO A 125 -23.99 25.96 16.81
C PRO A 125 -25.18 25.52 15.96
N PHE A 126 -26.33 25.29 16.58
CA PHE A 126 -27.51 24.76 15.92
C PHE A 126 -28.75 25.58 16.26
N ARG A 127 -29.63 25.78 15.27
CA ARG A 127 -30.96 26.33 15.46
C ARG A 127 -31.98 25.45 14.74
N ALA A 128 -32.99 25.02 15.49
CA ALA A 128 -34.07 24.22 14.94
C ALA A 128 -34.89 25.03 13.91
N ALA A 129 -35.32 24.34 12.85
CA ALA A 129 -36.21 24.80 11.82
C ALA A 129 -37.52 24.01 11.85
N GLY A 130 -38.17 23.99 13.01
CA GLY A 130 -39.43 23.27 13.27
C GLY A 130 -39.29 22.09 14.25
N GLU A 131 -40.42 21.46 14.57
CA GLU A 131 -40.47 20.22 15.37
C GLU A 131 -40.41 18.98 14.48
N GLY A 132 -39.84 17.90 15.00
CA GLY A 132 -39.68 16.63 14.29
C GLY A 132 -38.26 16.07 14.39
N THR A 133 -38.00 15.05 13.58
CA THR A 133 -36.71 14.35 13.48
C THR A 133 -35.74 15.08 12.54
N TYR A 134 -34.55 15.35 13.04
CA TYR A 134 -33.40 15.90 12.33
C TYR A 134 -32.41 14.80 11.99
N LEU A 135 -31.77 14.89 10.82
CA LEU A 135 -30.65 14.04 10.42
C LEU A 135 -29.36 14.85 10.46
N VAL A 136 -28.41 14.43 11.29
CA VAL A 136 -27.06 14.99 11.36
C VAL A 136 -26.13 14.09 10.56
N ARG A 137 -25.44 14.67 9.57
CA ARG A 137 -24.36 14.01 8.83
C ARG A 137 -23.04 14.64 9.23
N TRP A 138 -22.01 13.82 9.37
CA TRP A 138 -20.67 14.29 9.70
C TRP A 138 -19.61 13.67 8.80
N GLN A 139 -18.55 14.43 8.54
CA GLN A 139 -17.36 13.99 7.81
C GLN A 139 -16.10 14.59 8.41
N VAL A 140 -15.08 13.76 8.59
CA VAL A 140 -13.81 14.14 9.19
C VAL A 140 -12.64 13.42 8.52
N ILE A 141 -11.45 13.98 8.70
CA ILE A 141 -10.18 13.33 8.40
C ILE A 141 -9.48 13.13 9.74
N ALA A 142 -9.21 11.87 10.04
CA ALA A 142 -8.50 11.45 11.22
C ALA A 142 -7.03 11.87 11.18
N SER A 143 -6.40 11.87 12.34
CA SER A 143 -5.02 12.34 12.49
C SER A 143 -4.00 11.43 11.78
N ASP A 144 -4.38 10.19 11.52
CA ASP A 144 -3.70 9.16 10.72
C ASP A 144 -3.96 9.28 9.21
N THR A 145 -4.57 10.39 8.77
CA THR A 145 -4.90 10.73 7.38
C THR A 145 -6.11 10.02 6.77
N HIS A 146 -6.76 9.10 7.49
CA HIS A 146 -7.91 8.38 6.96
C HIS A 146 -9.22 9.19 7.01
N PRO A 147 -10.07 9.10 5.98
CA PRO A 147 -11.39 9.71 6.02
C PRO A 147 -12.34 8.90 6.92
N ALA A 148 -13.27 9.58 7.57
CA ALA A 148 -14.40 8.96 8.25
C ALA A 148 -15.66 9.81 8.06
N ARG A 149 -16.81 9.14 7.89
CA ARG A 149 -18.11 9.80 7.77
C ARG A 149 -19.19 8.95 8.41
N GLY A 150 -20.26 9.60 8.82
CA GLY A 150 -21.43 8.91 9.36
C GLY A 150 -22.60 9.85 9.57
N GLN A 151 -23.62 9.31 10.22
CA GLN A 151 -24.85 10.03 10.49
C GLN A 151 -25.50 9.58 11.78
N LEU A 152 -26.33 10.44 12.34
CA LEU A 152 -27.19 10.15 13.48
C LEU A 152 -28.47 10.99 13.38
N THR A 153 -29.50 10.59 14.11
CA THR A 153 -30.75 11.35 14.19
C THR A 153 -31.00 11.80 15.62
N PHE A 154 -31.76 12.88 15.78
CA PHE A 154 -32.38 13.29 17.04
C PHE A 154 -33.69 14.01 16.72
N SER A 155 -34.59 14.16 17.68
CA SER A 155 -35.87 14.83 17.48
C SER A 155 -36.05 16.01 18.43
N VAL A 156 -36.76 17.05 17.98
CA VAL A 156 -37.16 18.21 18.80
C VAL A 156 -38.69 18.25 18.90
N GLY A 157 -39.22 18.32 20.11
CA GLY A 157 -40.65 18.32 20.44
C GLY A 157 -41.28 16.93 20.30
N ARG A 158 -41.18 16.33 19.12
CA ARG A 158 -41.72 15.00 18.79
C ARG A 158 -40.91 14.29 17.73
N ALA A 159 -40.96 12.97 17.71
CA ALA A 159 -40.46 12.20 16.58
C ALA A 159 -41.37 12.37 15.35
N SER A 160 -40.76 12.48 14.18
CA SER A 160 -41.41 12.41 12.87
C SER A 160 -40.70 11.37 12.00
N PRO A 161 -41.25 11.00 10.83
CA PRO A 161 -40.48 10.25 9.83
C PRO A 161 -39.12 10.91 9.62
N VAL A 162 -38.07 10.09 9.48
CA VAL A 162 -36.74 10.58 9.13
C VAL A 162 -36.89 11.29 7.77
N PRO A 163 -36.44 12.54 7.63
CA PRO A 163 -36.57 13.26 6.37
C PRO A 163 -36.02 12.38 5.23
N ALA A 164 -36.85 12.16 4.20
CA ALA A 164 -36.54 11.24 3.12
C ALA A 164 -35.18 11.60 2.49
N GLY A 165 -34.25 10.67 2.63
CA GLY A 165 -33.00 10.62 1.92
C GLY A 165 -32.77 9.16 1.59
N ASP A 166 -33.54 8.65 0.62
CA ASP A 166 -33.58 7.25 0.17
C ASP A 166 -32.22 6.70 -0.35
N GLU A 167 -31.12 7.46 -0.24
CA GLU A 167 -29.76 7.01 -0.58
C GLU A 167 -28.85 6.82 0.66
N LEU A 168 -29.33 7.10 1.88
CA LEU A 168 -28.48 7.23 3.08
C LEU A 168 -28.32 5.98 3.95
N ALA A 169 -28.94 4.84 3.61
CA ALA A 169 -28.71 3.58 4.30
C ALA A 169 -27.42 2.87 3.85
N ALA A 170 -26.89 3.20 2.67
CA ALA A 170 -25.70 2.55 2.10
C ALA A 170 -24.37 3.25 2.44
N ASP A 171 -24.40 4.40 3.11
CA ASP A 171 -23.25 5.33 3.18
C ASP A 171 -22.73 5.59 4.61
N VAL A 172 -23.14 4.76 5.57
CA VAL A 172 -22.60 4.78 6.95
C VAL A 172 -21.23 4.10 6.94
N GLY A 173 -20.18 4.91 6.84
CA GLY A 173 -18.79 4.49 7.02
C GLY A 173 -18.07 3.95 5.78
N ASP A 174 -18.72 3.92 4.61
CA ASP A 174 -18.08 3.42 3.40
C ASP A 174 -17.42 4.54 2.59
N VAL A 175 -16.18 4.31 2.19
CA VAL A 175 -15.47 5.04 1.13
C VAL A 175 -16.19 4.72 -0.18
N SER A 176 -16.48 5.70 -1.05
CA SER A 176 -17.09 5.36 -2.35
C SER A 176 -16.22 4.33 -3.10
N PRO A 177 -16.77 3.31 -3.80
CA PRO A 177 -15.95 2.29 -4.47
C PRO A 177 -14.91 2.89 -5.43
N ALA A 178 -15.29 3.98 -6.12
CA ALA A 178 -14.37 4.74 -6.97
C ALA A 178 -13.28 5.46 -6.17
N GLY A 179 -13.63 6.07 -5.03
CA GLY A 179 -12.67 6.70 -4.11
C GLY A 179 -11.67 5.67 -3.55
N LEU A 180 -12.16 4.50 -3.14
CA LEU A 180 -11.32 3.40 -2.65
C LEU A 180 -10.36 2.88 -3.73
N LEU A 181 -10.85 2.69 -4.96
CA LEU A 181 -10.01 2.30 -6.09
C LEU A 181 -8.89 3.32 -6.32
N LEU A 182 -9.21 4.62 -6.38
CA LEU A 182 -8.22 5.68 -6.59
C LEU A 182 -7.22 5.79 -5.44
N GLN A 183 -7.66 5.69 -4.19
CA GLN A 183 -6.77 5.67 -3.02
C GLN A 183 -5.82 4.48 -3.06
N THR A 184 -6.34 3.30 -3.42
CA THR A 184 -5.55 2.08 -3.60
C THR A 184 -4.53 2.29 -4.71
N LEU A 185 -4.94 2.76 -5.89
CA LEU A 185 -4.03 3.03 -7.01
C LEU A 185 -2.95 4.04 -6.64
N GLY A 186 -3.31 5.15 -5.99
CA GLY A 186 -2.36 6.15 -5.50
C GLY A 186 -1.32 5.53 -4.55
N ARG A 187 -1.78 4.68 -3.61
CA ARG A 187 -0.87 3.98 -2.68
C ARG A 187 0.08 3.02 -3.40
N TRP A 188 -0.40 2.30 -4.41
CA TRP A 188 0.44 1.38 -5.18
C TRP A 188 1.49 2.13 -5.99
N LEU A 189 1.10 3.21 -6.67
CA LEU A 189 2.02 4.10 -7.39
C LEU A 189 3.10 4.62 -6.43
N HIS A 190 2.70 5.06 -5.24
CA HIS A 190 3.62 5.56 -4.22
C HIS A 190 4.60 4.48 -3.75
N LEU A 191 4.11 3.30 -3.36
CA LEU A 191 4.95 2.22 -2.82
C LEU A 191 5.92 1.68 -3.88
N ILE A 192 5.46 1.50 -5.13
CA ILE A 192 6.33 1.11 -6.25
C ILE A 192 7.34 2.22 -6.54
N GLY A 193 6.89 3.48 -6.53
CA GLY A 193 7.73 4.66 -6.68
C GLY A 193 8.84 4.70 -5.63
N MET A 194 8.50 4.48 -4.36
CA MET A 194 9.45 4.45 -3.24
C MET A 194 10.45 3.30 -3.38
N ALA A 195 9.98 2.09 -3.71
CA ALA A 195 10.84 0.95 -3.94
C ALA A 195 11.83 1.22 -5.09
N LEU A 196 11.35 1.69 -6.23
CA LEU A 196 12.19 1.98 -7.39
C LEU A 196 13.10 3.19 -7.19
N ALA A 197 12.67 4.22 -6.45
CA ALA A 197 13.49 5.38 -6.18
C ALA A 197 14.52 5.07 -5.09
N PHE A 198 14.08 4.86 -3.86
CA PHE A 198 14.97 4.69 -2.71
C PHE A 198 15.77 3.38 -2.81
N GLY A 199 15.13 2.28 -3.20
CA GLY A 199 15.80 0.98 -3.30
C GLY A 199 16.87 0.92 -4.39
N VAL A 200 16.64 1.54 -5.55
CA VAL A 200 17.66 1.60 -6.62
C VAL A 200 18.82 2.53 -6.22
N ILE A 201 18.55 3.63 -5.50
CA ILE A 201 19.62 4.49 -4.95
C ILE A 201 20.48 3.68 -3.96
N ALA A 202 19.87 2.94 -3.03
CA ALA A 202 20.58 2.06 -2.08
C ALA A 202 21.40 0.98 -2.79
N PHE A 203 20.79 0.34 -3.78
CA PHE A 203 21.47 -0.67 -4.59
C PHE A 203 22.70 -0.09 -5.31
N ARG A 204 22.58 1.08 -5.94
CA ARG A 204 23.72 1.75 -6.59
C ARG A 204 24.80 2.15 -5.61
N ALA A 205 24.44 2.69 -4.46
CA ALA A 205 25.42 3.16 -3.49
C ALA A 205 26.20 2.02 -2.82
N ILE A 206 25.55 0.88 -2.57
CA ILE A 206 26.09 -0.21 -1.73
C ILE A 206 26.55 -1.42 -2.56
N VAL A 207 25.82 -1.79 -3.61
CA VAL A 207 26.02 -3.05 -4.33
C VAL A 207 26.84 -2.88 -5.60
N LEU A 208 26.49 -1.87 -6.41
CA LEU A 208 27.15 -1.55 -7.69
C LEU A 208 27.55 -0.06 -7.76
N PRO A 209 28.49 0.41 -6.91
CA PRO A 209 28.94 1.81 -6.89
C PRO A 209 29.55 2.27 -8.23
N ASP A 210 30.27 1.36 -8.88
CA ASP A 210 31.02 1.61 -10.12
C ASP A 210 30.44 0.78 -11.27
N ALA A 211 29.10 0.83 -11.41
CA ALA A 211 28.40 0.10 -12.45
C ALA A 211 28.87 0.54 -13.85
N GLU A 212 29.11 -0.43 -14.73
CA GLU A 212 29.37 -0.17 -16.14
C GLU A 212 28.24 0.65 -16.80
N ALA A 213 28.56 1.35 -17.90
CA ALA A 213 27.64 2.28 -18.56
C ALA A 213 26.28 1.65 -18.95
N GLY A 214 26.27 0.37 -19.35
CA GLY A 214 25.04 -0.35 -19.71
C GLY A 214 24.10 -0.55 -18.50
N PRO A 215 24.52 -1.29 -17.47
CA PRO A 215 23.80 -1.41 -16.20
C PRO A 215 23.42 -0.07 -15.57
N ALA A 216 24.32 0.92 -15.54
CA ALA A 216 24.07 2.24 -14.99
C ALA A 216 22.86 2.92 -15.66
N ARG A 217 22.81 2.93 -16.99
CA ARG A 217 21.67 3.49 -17.74
C ARG A 217 20.34 2.81 -17.43
N ARG A 218 20.32 1.49 -17.21
CA ARG A 218 19.10 0.76 -16.85
C ARG A 218 18.62 1.11 -15.44
N LEU A 219 19.55 1.24 -14.49
CA LEU A 219 19.24 1.72 -13.14
C LEU A 219 18.75 3.17 -13.16
N ASP A 220 19.32 4.02 -14.02
CA ASP A 220 18.86 5.41 -14.20
C ASP A 220 17.43 5.51 -14.72
N ARG A 221 17.01 4.59 -15.61
CA ARG A 221 15.63 4.49 -16.08
C ARG A 221 14.68 4.03 -14.99
N LEU A 222 15.06 3.00 -14.21
CA LEU A 222 14.24 2.55 -13.08
C LEU A 222 14.07 3.64 -12.03
N LEU A 223 15.16 4.33 -11.67
CA LEU A 223 15.13 5.44 -10.73
C LEU A 223 14.27 6.59 -11.25
N GLY A 224 14.40 6.97 -12.52
CA GLY A 224 13.54 7.98 -13.15
C GLY A 224 12.05 7.59 -13.14
N ALA A 225 11.75 6.32 -13.42
CA ALA A 225 10.38 5.80 -13.33
C ALA A 225 9.86 5.84 -11.88
N GLY A 226 10.68 5.46 -10.89
CA GLY A 226 10.31 5.54 -9.48
C GLY A 226 9.96 6.95 -9.03
N VAL A 227 10.79 7.94 -9.40
CA VAL A 227 10.53 9.36 -9.11
C VAL A 227 9.24 9.85 -9.81
N ALA A 228 9.03 9.47 -11.07
CA ALA A 228 7.80 9.83 -11.78
C ALA A 228 6.55 9.23 -11.13
N LEU A 229 6.63 7.97 -10.66
CA LEU A 229 5.54 7.31 -9.93
C LEU A 229 5.25 7.98 -8.60
N LEU A 230 6.26 8.39 -7.84
CA LEU A 230 6.08 9.16 -6.60
C LEU A 230 5.34 10.48 -6.86
N ILE A 231 5.74 11.23 -7.89
CA ILE A 231 5.07 12.49 -8.25
C ILE A 231 3.62 12.24 -8.71
N ALA A 232 3.39 11.19 -9.50
CA ALA A 232 2.07 10.85 -10.02
C ALA A 232 1.12 10.27 -8.95
N ALA A 233 1.65 9.67 -7.89
CA ALA A 233 0.86 9.07 -6.82
C ALA A 233 0.04 10.11 -6.04
N GLU A 234 0.62 11.29 -5.78
CA GLU A 234 0.02 12.33 -4.95
C GLU A 234 -1.29 12.92 -5.51
N PRO A 235 -1.38 13.35 -6.78
CA PRO A 235 -2.65 13.81 -7.34
C PRO A 235 -3.71 12.70 -7.41
N VAL A 236 -3.30 11.44 -7.62
CA VAL A 236 -4.22 10.29 -7.61
C VAL A 236 -4.78 10.04 -6.22
N ALA A 237 -3.93 10.09 -5.19
CA ALA A 237 -4.35 9.98 -3.79
C ALA A 237 -5.29 11.11 -3.37
N LEU A 238 -4.98 12.36 -3.76
CA LEU A 238 -5.84 13.52 -3.51
C LEU A 238 -7.21 13.37 -4.17
N ALA A 239 -7.24 12.93 -5.44
CA ALA A 239 -8.48 12.65 -6.15
C ALA A 239 -9.27 11.53 -5.47
N GLY A 240 -8.61 10.43 -5.06
CA GLY A 240 -9.28 9.34 -4.38
C GLY A 240 -9.91 9.72 -3.04
N GLN A 241 -9.25 10.60 -2.27
CA GLN A 241 -9.79 11.13 -1.03
C GLN A 241 -10.97 12.08 -1.28
N ALA A 242 -10.84 12.98 -2.27
CA ALA A 242 -11.89 13.91 -2.65
C ALA A 242 -13.16 13.18 -3.15
N VAL A 243 -12.99 12.20 -4.03
CA VAL A 243 -14.08 11.36 -4.57
C VAL A 243 -14.70 10.48 -3.48
N SER A 244 -13.92 10.02 -2.50
CA SER A 244 -14.46 9.27 -1.37
C SER A 244 -15.37 10.10 -0.49
N LEU A 245 -15.03 11.36 -0.26
CA LEU A 245 -15.77 12.23 0.67
C LEU A 245 -16.84 13.07 -0.04
N GLY A 246 -16.78 13.18 -1.37
CA GLY A 246 -17.62 14.07 -2.14
C GLY A 246 -17.29 15.54 -1.90
N VAL A 247 -16.01 15.85 -1.64
CA VAL A 247 -15.51 17.20 -1.33
C VAL A 247 -14.54 17.68 -2.40
N VAL A 248 -14.27 18.98 -2.44
CA VAL A 248 -13.26 19.53 -3.37
C VAL A 248 -11.86 19.38 -2.77
N ALA A 249 -10.86 19.24 -3.64
CA ALA A 249 -9.46 19.03 -3.22
C ALA A 249 -8.94 20.13 -2.27
N GLY A 250 -9.42 21.37 -2.42
CA GLY A 250 -9.04 22.50 -1.56
C GLY A 250 -9.37 22.26 -0.08
N ASP A 251 -10.47 21.56 0.22
CA ASP A 251 -10.90 21.26 1.59
C ASP A 251 -9.94 20.29 2.31
N LEU A 252 -9.17 19.53 1.54
CA LEU A 252 -8.26 18.49 2.05
C LEU A 252 -6.86 19.03 2.35
N VAL A 253 -6.44 20.14 1.73
CA VAL A 253 -5.05 20.63 1.78
C VAL A 253 -4.59 20.96 3.21
N VAL A 254 -5.48 21.51 4.02
CA VAL A 254 -5.19 21.93 5.40
C VAL A 254 -5.28 20.79 6.43
N SER A 255 -5.75 19.61 6.01
CA SER A 255 -5.89 18.44 6.89
C SER A 255 -4.55 17.77 7.20
N SER A 256 -4.57 16.80 8.12
CA SER A 256 -3.44 15.87 8.34
C SER A 256 -3.00 15.19 7.04
N PHE A 257 -3.97 14.73 6.23
CA PHE A 257 -3.77 14.12 4.92
C PHE A 257 -3.06 15.08 3.96
N GLY A 258 -3.60 16.30 3.79
CA GLY A 258 -3.04 17.29 2.87
C GLY A 258 -1.61 17.70 3.23
N ARG A 259 -1.29 17.77 4.53
CA ARG A 259 0.09 18.01 5.00
C ARG A 259 1.05 16.90 4.62
N VAL A 260 0.69 15.64 4.89
CA VAL A 260 1.54 14.49 4.54
C VAL A 260 1.71 14.39 3.02
N LEU A 261 0.61 14.54 2.27
CA LEU A 261 0.61 14.59 0.80
C LEU A 261 1.58 15.67 0.28
N SER A 262 1.53 16.87 0.87
CA SER A 262 2.40 17.99 0.49
C SER A 262 3.88 17.69 0.77
N LEU A 263 4.18 17.06 1.90
CA LEU A 263 5.54 16.64 2.24
C LEU A 263 6.07 15.55 1.29
N ARG A 264 5.22 14.59 0.91
CA ARG A 264 5.56 13.54 -0.07
C ARG A 264 5.85 14.13 -1.43
N LEU A 265 4.95 15.00 -1.93
CA LEU A 265 5.13 15.68 -3.21
C LEU A 265 6.39 16.54 -3.21
N GLY A 266 6.59 17.35 -2.17
CA GLY A 266 7.78 18.18 -2.02
C GLY A 266 9.06 17.37 -1.95
N GLY A 267 9.07 16.26 -1.20
CA GLY A 267 10.20 15.34 -1.12
C GLY A 267 10.49 14.63 -2.46
N ALA A 268 9.45 14.24 -3.21
CA ALA A 268 9.60 13.64 -4.53
C ALA A 268 10.18 14.63 -5.56
N LEU A 269 9.72 15.88 -5.55
CA LEU A 269 10.25 16.95 -6.40
C LEU A 269 11.69 17.32 -6.00
N LEU A 270 12.01 17.38 -4.71
CA LEU A 270 13.36 17.60 -4.22
C LEU A 270 14.29 16.45 -4.63
N LEU A 271 13.81 15.21 -4.54
CA LEU A 271 14.55 14.04 -5.01
C LEU A 271 14.81 14.10 -6.52
N TRP A 272 13.80 14.50 -7.31
CA TRP A 272 13.94 14.70 -8.75
C TRP A 272 15.01 15.76 -9.08
N ALA A 273 14.94 16.93 -8.44
CA ALA A 273 15.90 18.01 -8.64
C ALA A 273 17.33 17.60 -8.22
N THR A 274 17.45 16.94 -7.07
CA THR A 274 18.75 16.46 -6.54
C THR A 274 19.33 15.37 -7.43
N LEU A 275 18.49 14.48 -7.98
CA LEU A 275 18.92 13.44 -8.90
C LEU A 275 19.53 14.04 -10.17
N SER A 276 18.90 15.06 -10.75
CA SER A 276 19.44 15.77 -11.90
C SER A 276 20.80 16.41 -11.59
N ALA A 277 20.91 17.11 -10.45
CA ALA A 277 22.17 17.71 -10.02
C ALA A 277 23.28 16.68 -9.76
N VAL A 278 22.97 15.54 -9.14
CA VAL A 278 23.94 14.47 -8.88
C VAL A 278 24.42 13.81 -10.17
N ARG A 279 23.54 13.66 -11.17
CA ARG A 279 23.90 13.14 -12.50
C ARG A 279 24.89 14.04 -13.22
N GLU A 280 24.67 15.35 -13.16
CA GLU A 280 25.59 16.33 -13.75
C GLU A 280 26.93 16.39 -13.02
N ALA A 281 26.90 16.39 -11.68
CA ALA A 281 28.09 16.52 -10.86
C ALA A 281 28.92 15.23 -10.74
N GLY A 282 28.33 14.06 -11.02
CA GLY A 282 28.97 12.74 -10.83
C GLY A 282 29.23 12.37 -9.37
N ARG A 283 28.75 13.16 -8.40
CA ARG A 283 28.94 12.98 -6.95
C ARG A 283 27.68 13.36 -6.18
N GLY A 284 27.52 12.82 -4.96
CA GLY A 284 26.38 13.15 -4.09
C GLY A 284 25.34 12.03 -3.89
N ARG A 285 25.65 10.78 -4.24
CA ARG A 285 24.75 9.62 -4.05
C ARG A 285 24.24 9.42 -2.61
N TRP A 286 25.00 9.85 -1.61
CA TRP A 286 24.58 9.79 -0.20
C TRP A 286 23.49 10.82 0.14
N ALA A 287 23.45 11.96 -0.55
CA ALA A 287 22.36 12.93 -0.39
C ALA A 287 21.03 12.33 -0.90
N LEU A 288 21.07 11.61 -2.03
CA LEU A 288 19.91 10.87 -2.55
C LEU A 288 19.43 9.79 -1.57
N LEU A 289 20.36 9.09 -0.91
CA LEU A 289 20.00 8.12 0.14
C LEU A 289 19.34 8.79 1.33
N GLY A 290 19.89 9.92 1.79
CA GLY A 290 19.30 10.71 2.87
C GLY A 290 17.88 11.17 2.54
N LEU A 291 17.65 11.62 1.30
CA LEU A 291 16.31 12.01 0.83
C LEU A 291 15.34 10.84 0.77
N GLY A 292 15.77 9.67 0.28
CA GLY A 292 14.94 8.46 0.29
C GLY A 292 14.57 8.02 1.71
N ALA A 293 15.52 8.08 2.65
CA ALA A 293 15.25 7.81 4.06
C ALA A 293 14.30 8.85 4.69
N ALA A 294 14.46 10.14 4.36
CA ALA A 294 13.57 11.19 4.82
C ALA A 294 12.14 11.00 4.30
N LEU A 295 11.97 10.56 3.04
CA LEU A 295 10.67 10.21 2.48
C LEU A 295 10.02 9.03 3.20
N ALA A 296 10.79 7.98 3.57
CA ALA A 296 10.26 6.89 4.39
C ALA A 296 9.79 7.36 5.78
N VAL A 297 10.45 8.37 6.37
CA VAL A 297 9.99 9.00 7.63
C VAL A 297 8.71 9.80 7.40
N VAL A 298 8.61 10.54 6.29
CA VAL A 298 7.38 11.26 5.92
C VAL A 298 6.21 10.30 5.75
N ASP A 299 6.44 9.14 5.14
CA ASP A 299 5.40 8.12 4.96
C ASP A 299 4.88 7.58 6.29
N ALA A 300 5.80 7.34 7.23
CA ALA A 300 5.47 6.90 8.57
C ALA A 300 4.64 7.93 9.37
N LEU A 301 4.65 9.22 9.01
CA LEU A 301 3.78 10.22 9.64
C LEU A 301 2.29 9.92 9.44
N ALA A 302 1.90 9.21 8.37
CA ALA A 302 0.52 8.79 8.20
C ALA A 302 0.11 7.66 9.17
N GLY A 303 1.04 6.77 9.54
CA GLY A 303 0.75 5.56 10.33
C GLY A 303 1.34 5.54 11.74
N HIS A 304 1.95 6.62 12.22
CA HIS A 304 2.66 6.64 13.51
C HIS A 304 1.76 6.57 14.75
N ARG A 305 0.43 6.66 14.62
CA ARG A 305 -0.49 6.62 15.76
C ARG A 305 -1.05 5.23 15.95
N ILE A 306 -0.42 4.48 16.84
CA ILE A 306 -0.85 3.13 17.22
C ILE A 306 -1.30 3.17 18.68
N ALA A 307 -2.52 2.70 18.95
CA ALA A 307 -3.09 2.75 20.29
C ALA A 307 -2.21 2.01 21.31
N GLY A 308 -1.87 2.67 22.42
CA GLY A 308 -1.04 2.10 23.48
C GLY A 308 0.48 2.14 23.21
N TRP A 309 0.93 2.73 22.10
CA TRP A 309 2.35 2.86 21.77
C TRP A 309 2.82 4.32 21.79
N PRO A 310 4.08 4.62 22.17
CA PRO A 310 4.65 5.95 22.01
C PRO A 310 4.76 6.34 20.52
N ASP A 311 4.29 7.54 20.16
CA ASP A 311 4.31 8.07 18.78
C ASP A 311 5.68 7.95 18.11
N ALA A 312 6.77 8.24 18.84
CA ALA A 312 8.14 8.14 18.30
C ALA A 312 8.54 6.70 17.96
N ALA A 313 8.12 5.72 18.76
CA ALA A 313 8.44 4.32 18.53
C ALA A 313 7.69 3.79 17.30
N ALA A 314 6.39 4.10 17.19
CA ALA A 314 5.57 3.74 16.04
C ALA A 314 6.06 4.43 14.76
N LEU A 315 6.47 5.71 14.83
CA LEU A 315 7.08 6.42 13.71
C LEU A 315 8.36 5.72 13.21
N VAL A 316 9.30 5.45 14.11
CA VAL A 316 10.58 4.82 13.76
C VAL A 316 10.36 3.41 13.21
N LEU A 317 9.47 2.64 13.83
CA LEU A 317 9.16 1.28 13.40
C LEU A 317 8.54 1.26 11.99
N SER A 318 7.56 2.13 11.73
CA SER A 318 6.91 2.26 10.42
C SER A 318 7.91 2.74 9.35
N ALA A 319 8.72 3.76 9.63
CA ALA A 319 9.72 4.26 8.69
C ALA A 319 10.79 3.19 8.37
N THR A 320 11.20 2.43 9.38
CA THR A 320 12.14 1.31 9.23
C THR A 320 11.54 0.20 8.38
N HIS A 321 10.28 -0.16 8.62
CA HIS A 321 9.56 -1.16 7.84
C HIS A 321 9.44 -0.77 6.36
N GLU A 322 8.99 0.46 6.09
CA GLU A 322 8.80 0.97 4.74
C GLU A 322 10.14 1.16 4.00
N GLY A 323 11.17 1.67 4.68
CA GLY A 323 12.51 1.78 4.12
C GLY A 323 13.13 0.42 3.79
N ALA A 324 12.97 -0.57 4.68
CA ALA A 324 13.44 -1.93 4.44
C ALA A 324 12.72 -2.59 3.26
N MET A 325 11.40 -2.38 3.14
CA MET A 325 10.61 -2.82 1.98
C MET A 325 11.15 -2.21 0.70
N ALA A 326 11.37 -0.90 0.68
CA ALA A 326 11.85 -0.19 -0.50
C ALA A 326 13.25 -0.69 -0.94
N VAL A 327 14.18 -0.85 0.00
CA VAL A 327 15.53 -1.38 -0.27
C VAL A 327 15.47 -2.81 -0.81
N TRP A 328 14.64 -3.66 -0.21
CA TRP A 328 14.49 -5.04 -0.63
C TRP A 328 13.86 -5.17 -2.03
N ALA A 329 12.67 -4.61 -2.23
CA ALA A 329 11.92 -4.72 -3.48
C ALA A 329 12.62 -3.97 -4.63
N GLY A 330 13.10 -2.76 -4.38
CA GLY A 330 13.85 -1.97 -5.36
C GLY A 330 15.18 -2.60 -5.74
N GLY A 331 15.88 -3.20 -4.77
CA GLY A 331 17.10 -3.94 -5.03
C GLY A 331 16.88 -5.19 -5.89
N LEU A 332 15.77 -5.92 -5.69
CA LEU A 332 15.40 -7.04 -6.57
C LEU A 332 15.11 -6.57 -8.00
N ALA A 333 14.35 -5.48 -8.17
CA ALA A 333 14.13 -4.86 -9.48
C ALA A 333 15.45 -4.43 -10.14
N ALA A 334 16.37 -3.84 -9.36
CA ALA A 334 17.71 -3.48 -9.82
C ALA A 334 18.52 -4.70 -10.27
N VAL A 335 18.49 -5.81 -9.51
CA VAL A 335 19.18 -7.06 -9.88
C VAL A 335 18.68 -7.61 -11.22
N LEU A 336 17.37 -7.56 -11.46
CA LEU A 336 16.78 -8.07 -12.71
C LEU A 336 17.28 -7.30 -13.94
N VAL A 337 17.54 -6.00 -13.82
CA VAL A 337 17.98 -5.18 -14.95
C VAL A 337 19.49 -4.97 -15.02
N ALA A 338 20.20 -5.00 -13.90
CA ALA A 338 21.61 -4.62 -13.82
C ALA A 338 22.54 -5.76 -13.36
N GLY A 339 22.02 -6.90 -12.92
CA GLY A 339 22.80 -7.98 -12.34
C GLY A 339 23.22 -7.68 -10.90
N GLY A 340 24.37 -8.21 -10.44
CA GLY A 340 24.86 -7.95 -9.08
C GLY A 340 24.17 -8.75 -7.96
N GLY A 341 23.36 -9.76 -8.31
CA GLY A 341 22.62 -10.57 -7.33
C GLY A 341 23.49 -11.18 -6.22
N ALA A 342 24.70 -11.65 -6.54
CA ALA A 342 25.62 -12.20 -5.54
C ALA A 342 26.03 -11.18 -4.47
N ARG A 343 26.23 -9.90 -4.86
CA ARG A 343 26.57 -8.82 -3.93
C ARG A 343 25.34 -8.32 -3.18
N PHE A 344 24.16 -8.35 -3.82
CA PHE A 344 22.91 -7.95 -3.20
C PHE A 344 22.45 -8.92 -2.11
N GLY A 345 22.82 -10.20 -2.16
CA GLY A 345 22.31 -11.24 -1.25
C GLY A 345 22.36 -10.87 0.24
N ARG A 346 23.45 -10.28 0.74
CA ARG A 346 23.54 -9.83 2.15
C ARG A 346 22.60 -8.67 2.46
N LEU A 347 22.53 -7.68 1.58
CA LEU A 347 21.64 -6.54 1.74
C LEU A 347 20.17 -6.97 1.66
N ALA A 348 19.85 -7.88 0.74
CA ALA A 348 18.53 -8.47 0.59
C ALA A 348 18.10 -9.24 1.84
N LEU A 349 18.98 -10.07 2.40
CA LEU A 349 18.69 -10.81 3.63
C LEU A 349 18.51 -9.87 4.82
N ALA A 350 19.38 -8.86 4.97
CA ALA A 350 19.29 -7.89 6.05
C ALA A 350 18.01 -7.05 5.97
N SER A 351 17.68 -6.49 4.81
CA SER A 351 16.46 -5.71 4.63
C SER A 351 15.21 -6.57 4.77
N PHE A 352 15.23 -7.81 4.28
CA PHE A 352 14.12 -8.76 4.47
C PHE A 352 13.93 -9.14 5.95
N ALA A 353 15.02 -9.38 6.69
CA ALA A 353 14.95 -9.67 8.12
C ALA A 353 14.35 -8.50 8.89
N VAL A 354 14.79 -7.27 8.59
CA VAL A 354 14.21 -6.04 9.16
C VAL A 354 12.72 -5.94 8.81
N LEU A 355 12.34 -6.20 7.56
CA LEU A 355 10.95 -6.17 7.10
C LEU A 355 10.06 -7.16 7.86
N VAL A 356 10.53 -8.39 8.08
CA VAL A 356 9.80 -9.43 8.82
C VAL A 356 9.66 -9.06 10.29
N VAL A 357 10.76 -8.66 10.95
CA VAL A 357 10.76 -8.31 12.38
C VAL A 357 9.89 -7.08 12.64
N SER A 358 10.08 -6.01 11.85
CA SER A 358 9.26 -4.79 11.98
C SER A 358 7.81 -5.04 11.62
N GLY A 359 7.52 -5.88 10.63
CA GLY A 359 6.15 -6.26 10.26
C GLY A 359 5.44 -7.05 11.36
N ALA A 360 6.16 -7.97 12.03
CA ALA A 360 5.63 -8.69 13.17
C ALA A 360 5.37 -7.75 14.36
N ALA A 361 6.29 -6.82 14.65
CA ALA A 361 6.09 -5.83 15.70
C ALA A 361 4.89 -4.91 15.41
N LEU A 362 4.74 -4.44 14.16
CA LEU A 362 3.57 -3.67 13.74
C LEU A 362 2.28 -4.48 13.84
N ALA A 363 2.28 -5.76 13.44
CA ALA A 363 1.12 -6.64 13.59
C ALA A 363 0.71 -6.79 15.06
N LEU A 364 1.66 -7.05 15.95
CA LEU A 364 1.41 -7.13 17.40
C LEU A 364 0.94 -5.81 17.99
N ALA A 365 1.39 -4.68 17.43
CA ALA A 365 0.97 -3.36 17.88
C ALA A 365 -0.48 -3.02 17.47
N HIS A 366 -0.95 -3.56 16.34
CA HIS A 366 -2.29 -3.31 15.81
C HIS A 366 -3.35 -4.34 16.23
N LEU A 367 -2.97 -5.59 16.48
CA LEU A 367 -3.89 -6.64 16.91
C LEU A 367 -4.04 -6.63 18.45
N ARG A 368 -5.27 -6.68 18.95
CA ARG A 368 -5.55 -6.80 20.40
C ARG A 368 -5.49 -8.24 20.87
N SER A 369 -5.85 -9.18 20.01
CA SER A 369 -5.85 -10.60 20.31
C SER A 369 -5.50 -11.44 19.08
N PRO A 370 -5.02 -12.69 19.25
CA PRO A 370 -4.84 -13.60 18.12
C PRO A 370 -6.13 -13.90 17.34
N ALA A 371 -7.29 -13.77 17.98
CA ALA A 371 -8.58 -13.97 17.32
C ALA A 371 -8.83 -12.92 16.23
N ASP A 372 -8.26 -11.72 16.37
CA ASP A 372 -8.42 -10.61 15.43
C ASP A 372 -7.90 -10.96 14.03
N LEU A 373 -6.94 -11.88 13.92
CA LEU A 373 -6.41 -12.39 12.64
C LEU A 373 -7.49 -13.06 11.77
N LEU A 374 -8.53 -13.61 12.38
CA LEU A 374 -9.58 -14.34 11.68
C LEU A 374 -10.95 -13.65 11.79
N SER A 375 -11.16 -12.85 12.83
CA SER A 375 -12.44 -12.17 13.08
C SER A 375 -12.54 -10.79 12.42
N THR A 376 -11.44 -10.24 11.90
CA THR A 376 -11.41 -8.89 11.31
C THR A 376 -10.89 -8.90 9.89
N THR A 377 -11.38 -8.00 9.05
CA THR A 377 -10.90 -7.83 7.66
C THR A 377 -9.39 -7.53 7.63
N TYR A 378 -8.93 -6.65 8.51
CA TYR A 378 -7.52 -6.32 8.65
C TYR A 378 -6.68 -7.55 8.98
N GLY A 379 -7.11 -8.34 9.97
CA GLY A 379 -6.44 -9.56 10.37
C GLY A 379 -6.38 -10.59 9.25
N ALA A 380 -7.47 -10.77 8.50
CA ALA A 380 -7.53 -11.70 7.38
C ALA A 380 -6.56 -11.30 6.26
N VAL A 381 -6.53 -10.01 5.88
CA VAL A 381 -5.59 -9.51 4.86
C VAL A 381 -4.15 -9.61 5.35
N LEU A 382 -3.90 -9.33 6.63
CA LEU A 382 -2.58 -9.51 7.25
C LEU A 382 -2.14 -10.98 7.21
N ALA A 383 -3.02 -11.92 7.52
CA ALA A 383 -2.74 -13.35 7.45
C ALA A 383 -2.39 -13.79 6.02
N VAL A 384 -3.14 -13.33 5.01
CA VAL A 384 -2.84 -13.57 3.59
C VAL A 384 -1.49 -12.96 3.19
N LYS A 385 -1.19 -11.74 3.64
CA LYS A 385 0.10 -11.08 3.40
C LYS A 385 1.26 -11.88 4.01
N VAL A 386 1.13 -12.33 5.26
CA VAL A 386 2.14 -13.16 5.93
C VAL A 386 2.34 -14.48 5.19
N ALA A 387 1.25 -15.15 4.77
CA ALA A 387 1.33 -16.37 3.99
C ALA A 387 2.02 -16.15 2.63
N ALA A 388 1.72 -15.05 1.93
CA ALA A 388 2.36 -14.69 0.67
C ALA A 388 3.86 -14.41 0.83
N VAL A 389 4.25 -13.68 1.88
CA VAL A 389 5.67 -13.43 2.21
C VAL A 389 6.40 -14.73 2.54
N ALA A 390 5.79 -15.61 3.34
CA ALA A 390 6.35 -16.92 3.67
C ALA A 390 6.53 -17.79 2.41
N ALA A 391 5.53 -17.83 1.53
CA ALA A 391 5.61 -18.54 0.26
C ALA A 391 6.71 -17.96 -0.64
N ALA A 392 6.82 -16.64 -0.74
CA ALA A 392 7.89 -15.98 -1.49
C ALA A 392 9.28 -16.34 -0.96
N ALA A 393 9.46 -16.36 0.37
CA ALA A 393 10.72 -16.75 1.01
C ALA A 393 11.10 -18.21 0.73
N VAL A 394 10.13 -19.13 0.78
CA VAL A 394 10.34 -20.54 0.43
C VAL A 394 10.73 -20.69 -1.05
N ILE A 395 10.01 -20.02 -1.95
CA ILE A 395 10.29 -20.06 -3.41
C ILE A 395 11.69 -19.51 -3.71
N ALA A 396 12.10 -18.43 -3.03
CA ALA A 396 13.44 -17.87 -3.13
C ALA A 396 14.51 -18.86 -2.64
N GLY A 397 14.28 -19.52 -1.49
CA GLY A 397 15.15 -20.57 -0.96
C GLY A 397 15.31 -21.78 -1.91
N LEU A 398 14.29 -22.06 -2.72
CA LEU A 398 14.31 -23.12 -3.74
C LEU A 398 14.95 -22.69 -5.08
N GLY A 399 15.38 -21.44 -5.22
CA GLY A 399 16.13 -20.94 -6.39
C GLY A 399 15.28 -20.64 -7.65
N ALA A 400 13.97 -20.47 -7.52
CA ALA A 400 13.05 -20.29 -8.66
C ALA A 400 12.85 -18.82 -9.08
N ARG A 401 13.88 -18.21 -9.67
CA ARG A 401 13.99 -16.76 -9.98
C ARG A 401 12.83 -16.11 -10.78
N ARG A 402 12.08 -16.87 -11.60
CA ARG A 402 10.93 -16.32 -12.37
C ARG A 402 9.62 -16.30 -11.58
N VAL A 403 9.48 -17.17 -10.58
CA VAL A 403 8.29 -17.23 -9.70
C VAL A 403 8.41 -16.17 -8.59
N GLU A 404 9.64 -15.82 -8.23
CA GLU A 404 9.99 -14.77 -7.27
C GLU A 404 9.39 -13.40 -7.68
N ALA A 405 9.48 -13.01 -8.95
CA ALA A 405 8.93 -11.74 -9.43
C ALA A 405 7.39 -11.65 -9.34
N ALA A 406 6.67 -12.74 -9.61
CA ALA A 406 5.22 -12.79 -9.49
C ALA A 406 4.76 -12.79 -8.03
N ALA A 407 5.50 -13.48 -7.15
CA ALA A 407 5.25 -13.46 -5.71
C ALA A 407 5.49 -12.06 -5.09
N LEU A 408 6.53 -11.35 -5.53
CA LEU A 408 6.80 -9.96 -5.13
C LEU A 408 5.69 -9.00 -5.53
N ALA A 409 5.16 -9.13 -6.75
CA ALA A 409 4.03 -8.34 -7.21
C ALA A 409 2.77 -8.62 -6.38
N GLY A 410 2.51 -9.88 -6.02
CA GLY A 410 1.41 -10.27 -5.13
C GLY A 410 1.57 -9.73 -3.70
N VAL A 411 2.79 -9.73 -3.15
CA VAL A 411 3.07 -9.15 -1.82
C VAL A 411 2.90 -7.64 -1.83
N ALA A 412 3.37 -6.95 -2.87
CA ALA A 412 3.14 -5.51 -3.03
C ALA A 412 1.65 -5.18 -3.14
N ALA A 413 0.89 -6.04 -3.85
CA ALA A 413 -0.55 -5.89 -3.99
C ALA A 413 -1.30 -5.97 -2.66
N LEU A 414 -0.99 -7.01 -1.88
CA LEU A 414 -1.57 -7.25 -0.56
C LEU A 414 -1.12 -6.18 0.45
N ALA A 415 0.10 -5.65 0.31
CA ALA A 415 0.58 -4.56 1.16
C ALA A 415 -0.17 -3.25 0.90
N GLY A 416 -0.43 -2.90 -0.37
CA GLY A 416 -1.23 -1.73 -0.71
C GLY A 416 -2.64 -1.81 -0.15
N LEU A 417 -3.28 -2.97 -0.28
CA LEU A 417 -4.61 -3.23 0.29
C LEU A 417 -4.62 -3.15 1.83
N LEU A 418 -3.67 -3.80 2.51
CA LEU A 418 -3.62 -3.83 3.98
C LEU A 418 -3.55 -2.43 4.58
N VAL A 419 -2.76 -1.53 3.98
CA VAL A 419 -2.62 -0.16 4.50
C VAL A 419 -3.85 0.70 4.22
N SER A 420 -4.67 0.33 3.23
CA SER A 420 -5.95 1.00 2.98
C SER A 420 -7.09 0.52 3.90
N LEU A 421 -6.84 -0.48 4.75
CA LEU A 421 -7.83 -1.05 5.67
C LEU A 421 -7.56 -0.62 7.13
N PRO A 422 -8.56 -0.21 7.91
CA PRO A 422 -8.38 0.10 9.32
C PRO A 422 -7.97 -1.12 10.14
N PRO A 423 -7.02 -0.96 11.07
CA PRO A 423 -6.73 -1.97 12.08
C PRO A 423 -7.92 -2.14 13.05
N PRO A 424 -8.02 -3.29 13.73
CA PRO A 424 -9.00 -3.47 14.79
C PRO A 424 -8.80 -2.44 15.90
N ARG A 425 -9.87 -1.67 16.18
CA ARG A 425 -10.02 -0.94 17.45
C ARG A 425 -10.77 -1.84 18.41
#